data_AF-A0A7Y5M0Q1-F1
#
_entry.id   AF-A0A7Y5M0Q1-F1
#
_cell.length_a   1.000
_cell.length_b   1.000
_cell.length_c   1.000
_cell.angle_alpha   90.00
_cell.angle_beta   90.00
_cell.angle_gamma   90.00
#
_symmetry.space_group_name_H-M   'P 1'
#
loop_
_entity.id
_entity.type
_entity.pdbx_description
1 polymer ?
#
loop_
_entity_poly.entity_id
_entity_poly.type
_entity_poly.pdbx_seq_one_letter_code
_entity_poly.pdbx_strand_id
1 'polypeptide(L)' 'MSTVTAKEARRTFTDILARAAYGKERVTVTRNGKPVAVLVPVEDAEALEAMEERIDLEDVRRRAKERTIPLAQVRKRLGL' A
#
# COMPACT_ATOMS: atom_id res chain seq x y z
N MET A 1 -17.17 -2.28 3.73
CA MET A 1 -16.22 -2.91 2.79
C MET A 1 -16.98 -3.95 2.01
N SER A 2 -17.09 -3.81 0.69
CA SER A 2 -17.77 -4.80 -0.16
C SER A 2 -16.75 -5.66 -0.89
N THR A 3 -17.20 -6.81 -1.37
CA THR A 3 -16.36 -7.77 -2.08
C THR A 3 -17.00 -8.09 -3.42
N VAL A 4 -16.20 -8.08 -4.49
CA VAL A 4 -16.61 -8.47 -5.84
C VAL A 4 -15.63 -9.47 -6.41
N THR A 5 -16.07 -10.28 -7.36
CA THR A 5 -15.15 -11.11 -8.16
C THR A 5 -14.44 -10.25 -9.21
N ALA A 6 -13.27 -10.67 -9.67
CA ALA A 6 -12.55 -10.01 -10.76
C ALA A 6 -13.38 -9.96 -12.05
N LYS A 7 -14.27 -10.95 -12.27
CA LYS A 7 -15.21 -10.97 -13.40
C LYS A 7 -16.27 -9.88 -13.28
N GLU A 8 -16.84 -9.69 -12.09
CA GLU A 8 -17.81 -8.61 -11.83
C GLU A 8 -17.13 -7.25 -11.90
N ALA A 9 -15.97 -7.09 -11.25
CA ALA A 9 -15.21 -5.85 -11.25
C ALA A 9 -14.91 -5.36 -12.66
N ARG A 10 -14.57 -6.27 -13.59
CA ARG A 10 -14.37 -5.94 -15.00
C ARG A 10 -15.65 -5.44 -15.68
N ARG A 11 -16.81 -5.98 -15.31
CA ARG A 11 -18.11 -5.61 -15.92
C ARG A 11 -18.67 -4.30 -15.36
N THR A 12 -18.37 -3.98 -14.09
CA THR A 12 -18.96 -2.84 -13.37
C THR A 12 -17.91 -1.82 -12.90
N PHE A 13 -16.76 -1.75 -13.58
CA PHE A 13 -15.61 -0.96 -13.11
C PHE A 13 -15.96 0.50 -12.82
N THR A 14 -16.72 1.17 -13.70
CA THR A 14 -17.13 2.57 -13.52
C THR A 14 -17.98 2.80 -12.27
N ASP A 15 -18.86 1.86 -11.93
CA ASP A 15 -19.68 1.94 -10.71
C ASP A 15 -18.81 1.79 -9.46
N ILE A 16 -17.92 0.80 -9.45
CA ILE A 16 -16.98 0.56 -8.35
C ILE A 16 -16.08 1.80 -8.15
N LEU A 17 -15.61 2.41 -9.25
CA LEU A 17 -14.81 3.63 -9.20
C LEU A 17 -15.60 4.81 -8.61
N ALA A 18 -16.85 5.02 -9.02
CA ALA A 18 -17.70 6.08 -8.48
C ALA A 18 -17.98 5.88 -6.98
N ARG A 19 -18.22 4.63 -6.57
CA ARG A 19 -18.42 4.26 -5.16
C ARG A 19 -17.17 4.53 -4.31
N ALA A 20 -15.97 4.27 -4.84
CA ALA A 20 -14.74 4.63 -4.15
C ALA A 20 -14.53 6.15 -4.11
N ALA A 21 -14.61 6.83 -5.26
CA ALA A 21 -14.31 8.26 -5.37
C ALA A 21 -15.28 9.15 -4.57
N TYR A 22 -16.58 8.89 -4.71
CA TYR A 22 -17.64 9.73 -4.16
C TYR A 22 -18.33 9.09 -2.95
N GLY A 23 -18.56 7.78 -2.98
CA GLY A 23 -19.20 7.04 -1.88
C GLY A 23 -18.25 6.73 -0.72
N LYS A 24 -16.95 7.02 -0.86
CA LYS A 24 -15.89 6.73 0.11
C LYS A 24 -15.84 5.25 0.50
N GLU A 25 -16.22 4.38 -0.43
CA GLU A 25 -16.30 2.96 -0.21
C GLU A 25 -14.98 2.25 -0.57
N ARG A 26 -14.56 1.31 0.28
CA ARG A 26 -13.47 0.38 -0.01
C ARG A 26 -14.03 -0.94 -0.55
N VAL A 27 -13.54 -1.39 -1.71
CA VAL A 27 -14.03 -2.57 -2.42
C VAL A 27 -12.91 -3.57 -2.65
N THR A 28 -13.07 -4.79 -2.14
CA THR A 28 -12.13 -5.90 -2.33
C THR A 28 -12.44 -6.66 -3.60
N VAL A 29 -11.45 -6.87 -4.45
CA VAL A 29 -11.54 -7.71 -5.65
C VAL A 29 -10.97 -9.09 -5.34
N THR A 30 -11.72 -10.14 -5.69
CA THR A 30 -11.33 -11.54 -5.48
C THR A 30 -11.16 -12.30 -6.79
N ARG A 31 -10.25 -13.28 -6.80
CA ARG A 31 -10.11 -14.27 -7.87
C ARG A 31 -10.13 -15.66 -7.25
N ASN A 32 -11.04 -16.52 -7.70
CA ASN A 32 -11.28 -17.85 -7.13
C ASN A 32 -11.53 -17.80 -5.60
N GLY A 33 -12.31 -16.81 -5.16
CA GLY A 33 -12.64 -16.59 -3.73
C GLY A 33 -11.52 -15.98 -2.90
N LYS A 34 -10.31 -15.78 -3.45
CA LYS A 34 -9.18 -15.18 -2.74
C LYS A 34 -9.06 -13.68 -3.05
N PRO A 35 -8.89 -12.80 -2.05
CA PRO A 35 -8.58 -11.39 -2.28
C PRO A 35 -7.30 -11.24 -3.12
N VAL A 36 -7.32 -10.35 -4.10
CA VAL A 36 -6.16 -10.06 -4.98
C VAL A 36 -5.85 -8.57 -5.11
N ALA A 37 -6.83 -7.71 -4.86
CA ALA A 37 -6.67 -6.26 -4.87
C ALA A 37 -7.77 -5.60 -4.04
N VAL A 38 -7.58 -4.34 -3.68
CA VAL A 38 -8.60 -3.49 -3.06
C VAL A 38 -8.59 -2.15 -3.79
N LEU A 39 -9.76 -1.67 -4.18
CA LEU A 39 -9.94 -0.28 -4.60
C LEU A 39 -10.38 0.53 -3.39
N VAL A 40 -9.68 1.63 -3.13
CA VAL A 40 -9.95 2.53 -2.01
C VAL A 40 -10.12 3.97 -2.52
N PRO A 41 -10.77 4.84 -1.75
CA PRO A 41 -10.71 6.29 -1.95
C PRO A 41 -9.25 6.78 -1.93
N VAL A 42 -8.96 7.86 -2.66
CA VAL A 42 -7.59 8.39 -2.79
C VAL A 42 -7.05 8.82 -1.42
N GLU A 43 -7.88 9.44 -0.59
CA GLU A 43 -7.48 9.88 0.74
C GLU A 43 -7.04 8.73 1.66
N ASP A 44 -7.58 7.52 1.45
CA ASP A 44 -7.19 6.35 2.23
C ASP A 44 -5.81 5.85 1.80
N ALA A 45 -5.52 5.89 0.50
CA ALA A 45 -4.20 5.57 -0.02
C ALA A 45 -3.16 6.59 0.47
N GLU A 46 -3.45 7.88 0.39
CA GLU A 46 -2.60 8.96 0.90
C GLU A 46 -2.37 8.84 2.42
N ALA A 47 -3.40 8.47 3.18
CA ALA A 47 -3.27 8.26 4.62
C ALA A 47 -2.34 7.08 4.95
N LEU A 48 -2.38 5.99 4.16
CA LEU A 48 -1.46 4.86 4.32
C LEU A 48 -0.03 5.27 4.01
N GLU A 49 0.21 5.98 2.90
CA GLU A 49 1.53 6.48 2.52
C GLU A 49 2.11 7.43 3.58
N ALA A 50 1.30 8.36 4.11
CA ALA A 50 1.73 9.28 5.17
C ALA A 50 2.07 8.55 6.49
N MET A 51 1.38 7.43 6.79
CA MET A 51 1.72 6.60 7.94
C MET A 51 3.05 5.89 7.74
N GLU A 52 3.29 5.33 6.55
CA GLU A 52 4.56 4.68 6.20
C GLU A 52 5.73 5.68 6.31
N GLU A 53 5.59 6.87 5.72
CA GLU A 53 6.63 7.90 5.78
C GLU A 53 6.95 8.32 7.22
N ARG A 54 5.93 8.48 8.07
CA ARG A 54 6.13 8.79 9.49
C ARG A 54 6.90 7.68 10.21
N ILE A 55 6.56 6.41 9.95
CA ILE A 55 7.25 5.27 10.57
C ILE A 55 8.72 5.25 10.12
N ASP A 56 8.99 5.43 8.84
CA ASP A 56 10.36 5.47 8.31
C ASP A 56 11.18 6.61 8.91
N LEU A 57 10.59 7.81 9.03
CA LEU A 57 11.23 8.95 9.68
C LEU A 57 11.52 8.71 11.16
N GLU A 58 10.60 8.07 11.88
CA GLU A 58 10.81 7.67 13.27
C GLU A 58 11.94 6.66 13.40
N ASP A 59 12.01 5.69 12.48
CA ASP A 59 13.08 4.69 12.44
C ASP A 59 14.44 5.34 12.17
N VAL A 60 14.53 6.27 11.21
CA VAL A 60 15.74 7.06 10.96
C VAL A 60 16.17 7.84 12.21
N ARG A 61 15.23 8.53 12.87
CA ARG A 61 15.51 9.30 14.09
C ARG A 61 16.01 8.40 15.22
N ARG A 62 15.38 7.23 15.41
CA ARG A 62 15.79 6.24 16.42
C ARG A 62 17.22 5.77 16.21
N ARG A 63 17.60 5.53 14.96
CA ARG A 63 18.92 4.98 14.59
C ARG A 63 19.98 6.05 14.31
N ALA A 64 19.65 7.33 14.43
CA ALA A 64 20.55 8.43 14.07
C ALA A 64 21.89 8.43 14.84
N LYS A 65 21.94 7.79 16.01
CA LYS A 65 23.15 7.68 16.86
C LYS A 65 23.85 6.33 16.77
N GLU A 66 23.35 5.40 15.94
CA GLU A 66 23.95 4.09 15.79
C GLU A 66 25.27 4.17 15.02
N ARG A 67 26.18 3.22 15.28
CA ARG A 67 27.47 3.17 14.58
C ARG A 67 27.25 2.81 13.11
N THR A 68 27.71 3.66 12.22
CA THR A 68 27.69 3.42 10.77
C THR A 68 28.92 2.65 10.31
N ILE A 69 28.81 1.95 9.17
CA ILE A 69 29.94 1.34 8.46
C ILE A 69 30.15 2.01 7.10
N PRO A 70 31.38 2.03 6.54
CA PRO A 70 31.62 2.54 5.20
C PRO A 70 30.82 1.78 4.13
N LEU A 71 30.39 2.48 3.08
CA LEU A 71 29.61 1.90 1.97
C LEU A 71 30.27 0.66 1.35
N ALA A 72 31.60 0.63 1.25
CA ALA A 72 32.35 -0.52 0.76
C ALA A 72 32.10 -1.80 1.60
N GLN A 73 31.96 -1.64 2.93
CA GLN A 73 31.63 -2.76 3.82
C GLN A 73 30.17 -3.19 3.67
N VAL A 74 29.25 -2.24 3.45
CA VAL A 74 27.84 -2.55 3.19
C VAL A 74 27.71 -3.39 1.91
N ARG A 75 28.34 -2.95 0.81
CA ARG A 75 28.32 -3.66 -0.48
C ARG A 75 28.85 -5.09 -0.35
N LYS A 76 30.01 -5.25 0.30
CA LYS A 76 30.59 -6.57 0.58
C LYS A 76 29.63 -7.47 1.39
N ARG A 77 28.92 -6.94 2.39
CA ARG A 77 27.95 -7.72 3.19
C ARG A 77 26.72 -8.15 2.38
N LEU A 78 26.28 -7.31 1.44
CA LEU A 78 25.10 -7.56 0.61
C LEU A 78 25.41 -8.36 -0.67
N GLY A 79 26.68 -8.67 -0.93
CA GLY A 79 27.10 -9.36 -2.16
C GLY A 79 26.96 -8.50 -3.43
N LEU A 80 27.04 -7.17 -3.27
CA LEU A 80 26.98 -6.17 -4.33
C LEU A 80 28.36 -5.61 -4.69
#